data_AF-A0A349B219-F1
#
_entry.id   AF-A0A349B219-F1
#
_cell.length_a   1.000
_cell.length_b   1.000
_cell.length_c   1.000
_cell.angle_alpha   90.00
_cell.angle_beta   90.00
_cell.angle_gamma   90.00
#
_symmetry.space_group_name_H-M   'P 1'
#
loop_
_entity.id
_entity.type
_entity.pdbx_description
1 polymer ?
#
loop_
_entity_poly.entity_id
_entity_poly.type
_entity_poly.pdbx_seq_one_letter_code
_entity_poly.pdbx_strand_id
1 'polypeptide(L)' 'EHHLFPDIPSNRYAEVAPKVQEICKRYGLPYTTGPIWKQVGSTWAKVFKLALPPKKA' A
#
# COMPACT_ATOMS: atom_id res chain seq x y z
N GLU A 1 -4.16 5.77 -4.39
CA GLU A 1 -5.56 6.06 -4.74
C GLU A 1 -6.27 6.89 -3.68
N HIS A 2 -6.17 6.53 -2.40
CA HIS A 2 -6.77 7.32 -1.31
C HIS A 2 -6.45 8.83 -1.35
N HIS A 3 -5.19 9.21 -1.60
CA HIS A 3 -4.83 10.63 -1.75
C HIS A 3 -5.40 11.32 -2.99
N LEU A 4 -5.77 10.56 -4.03
CA LEU A 4 -6.38 11.08 -5.25
C LEU A 4 -7.91 11.18 -5.10
N PHE A 5 -8.50 10.27 -4.32
CA PHE A 5 -9.94 10.17 -4.08
C PHE A 5 -10.23 9.93 -2.59
N PRO A 6 -10.10 10.97 -1.74
CA PRO A 6 -10.24 10.82 -0.29
C PRO A 6 -11.68 10.45 0.12
N ASP A 7 -12.67 10.86 -0.67
CA ASP A 7 -14.10 10.65 -0.38
C ASP A 7 -14.60 9.25 -0.78
N ILE A 8 -13.84 8.53 -1.61
CA ILE A 8 -14.22 7.19 -2.06
C ILE A 8 -13.79 6.19 -0.97
N PRO A 9 -14.71 5.32 -0.50
CA PRO A 9 -14.35 4.28 0.45
C PRO A 9 -13.45 3.23 -0.21
N SER A 10 -12.52 2.65 0.56
CA SER A 10 -11.45 1.80 0.01
C SER A 10 -11.91 0.59 -0.79
N ASN A 11 -13.10 0.06 -0.50
CA ASN A 11 -13.70 -1.05 -1.24
C ASN A 11 -14.09 -0.69 -2.68
N ARG A 12 -14.22 0.60 -3.00
CA ARG A 12 -14.58 1.11 -4.32
C ARG A 12 -13.38 1.55 -5.16
N TYR A 13 -12.16 1.54 -4.61
CA TYR A 13 -10.98 1.91 -5.40
C TYR A 13 -10.75 0.99 -6.60
N ALA A 14 -11.23 -0.26 -6.54
CA ALA A 14 -11.19 -1.18 -7.69
C ALA A 14 -11.87 -0.59 -8.96
N GLU A 15 -12.85 0.31 -8.81
CA GLU A 15 -13.53 0.97 -9.92
C GLU A 15 -12.61 1.96 -10.67
N VAL A 16 -11.68 2.61 -9.96
CA VAL A 16 -10.77 3.64 -10.52
C VAL A 16 -9.36 3.11 -10.80
N ALA A 17 -8.97 1.99 -10.17
CA ALA A 17 -7.65 1.39 -10.28
C ALA A 17 -7.13 1.20 -11.72
N PRO A 18 -7.93 0.72 -12.70
CA PRO A 18 -7.44 0.57 -14.07
C PRO A 18 -6.99 1.90 -14.70
N LYS A 19 -7.72 2.98 -14.42
CA LYS A 19 -7.40 4.32 -14.95
C LYS A 19 -6.15 4.88 -14.27
N VAL A 20 -6.03 4.73 -12.96
CA VAL A 20 -4.86 5.20 -12.20
C VAL A 20 -3.61 4.42 -12.60
N GLN A 21 -3.71 3.11 -12.77
CA GLN A 21 -2.59 2.27 -13.22
C GLN A 21 -2.09 2.66 -14.61
N GLU A 22 -3.01 2.98 -15.54
CA GLU A 22 -2.63 3.46 -16.88
C GLU A 22 -1.87 4.78 -16.82
N ILE A 23 -2.34 5.74 -16.01
CA ILE A 23 -1.64 7.01 -15.77
C ILE A 23 -0.25 6.76 -15.18
N CYS A 24 -0.14 5.93 -14.14
CA CYS A 24 1.14 5.58 -13.56
C CYS A 24 2.10 4.98 -14.60
N LYS A 25 1.62 4.07 -15.45
CA LYS A 25 2.42 3.51 -16.55
C LYS A 25 2.89 4.59 -17.54
N ARG A 26 2.00 5.49 -17.94
CA ARG A 26 2.30 6.57 -18.90
C ARG A 26 3.42 7.49 -18.41
N TYR A 27 3.43 7.79 -17.12
CA TYR A 27 4.41 8.68 -16.49
C TYR A 27 5.60 7.94 -15.84
N GLY A 28 5.70 6.61 -16.02
CA GLY A 28 6.78 5.82 -15.43
C GLY A 28 6.75 5.76 -13.89
N LEU A 29 5.58 5.96 -13.28
CA LEU A 29 5.40 5.92 -11.83
C LEU A 29 5.13 4.47 -11.36
N PRO A 30 5.69 4.07 -10.21
CA PRO A 30 5.38 2.77 -9.62
C PRO A 30 3.92 2.71 -9.17
N TYR A 31 3.23 1.62 -9.51
CA TYR A 31 1.88 1.32 -9.05
C TYR A 31 1.92 0.09 -8.13
N THR A 32 1.99 0.32 -6.83
CA THR A 32 2.15 -0.76 -5.83
C THR A 32 0.81 -1.46 -5.58
N THR A 33 0.75 -2.75 -5.87
CA THR A 33 -0.37 -3.64 -5.54
C THR A 33 0.13 -4.91 -4.87
N GLY A 34 -0.75 -5.60 -4.15
CA GLY A 34 -0.41 -6.89 -3.56
C GLY A 34 -1.54 -7.49 -2.71
N PRO A 35 -1.43 -8.77 -2.34
CA PRO A 35 -2.41 -9.41 -1.47
C PRO A 35 -2.42 -8.78 -0.07
N ILE A 36 -3.62 -8.55 0.47
CA ILE A 36 -3.80 -7.89 1.77
C ILE A 36 -3.07 -8.62 2.91
N TRP A 37 -3.04 -9.96 2.88
CA TRP A 37 -2.37 -10.77 3.89
C TRP A 37 -0.86 -10.54 3.95
N LYS A 38 -0.20 -10.26 2.81
CA LYS A 38 1.22 -9.91 2.78
C LYS A 38 1.47 -8.54 3.40
N GLN A 39 0.59 -7.57 3.12
CA GLN A 39 0.69 -6.22 3.66
C GLN A 39 0.44 -6.20 5.18
N VAL A 40 -0.54 -6.96 5.64
CA VAL A 40 -0.82 -7.13 7.08
C VAL A 40 0.37 -7.82 7.75
N GLY A 41 0.82 -8.97 7.22
CA GLY A 41 1.96 -9.70 7.78
C GLY A 41 3.23 -8.86 7.88
N SER A 42 3.56 -8.07 6.85
CA SER A 42 4.74 -7.19 6.88
C SER A 42 4.62 -6.08 7.92
N THR A 43 3.43 -5.50 8.08
CA THR A 43 3.16 -4.47 9.09
C THR A 43 3.33 -5.04 10.49
N TRP A 44 2.71 -6.19 10.77
CA TRP A 44 2.84 -6.87 12.07
C TRP A 44 4.29 -7.26 12.37
N ALA A 45 5.01 -7.84 11.41
CA ALA A 45 6.42 -8.15 11.58
C ALA A 45 7.26 -6.91 11.95
N LYS A 46 6.97 -5.76 11.33
CA LYS A 46 7.62 -4.49 11.66
C LYS A 46 7.28 -4.03 13.07
N VAL A 47 6.00 -4.10 13.47
CA VAL A 47 5.55 -3.76 14.83
C VAL A 47 6.29 -4.61 15.86
N PHE A 48 6.31 -5.94 15.71
CA PHE A 48 7.01 -6.82 16.64
C PHE A 48 8.52 -6.55 16.70
N LYS A 49 9.17 -6.33 15.55
CA LYS A 49 10.59 -6.02 15.50
C LYS A 49 10.93 -4.72 16.25
N LEU A 50 10.10 -3.69 16.10
CA LEU A 50 10.32 -2.38 16.71
C LEU A 50 9.86 -2.31 18.17
N ALA A 51 9.00 -3.24 18.61
CA ALA A 51 8.61 -3.37 20.01
C ALA A 51 9.71 -3.99 20.89
N LEU A 52 10.68 -4.69 20.28
CA LEU A 52 11.83 -5.26 20.98
C LEU A 52 13.00 -4.24 21.07
N PRO A 53 13.85 -4.31 22.10
CA PRO A 53 15.02 -3.45 22.20
C PRO A 53 15.96 -3.67 21.00
N PRO A 54 16.67 -2.61 20.54
CA PRO A 54 17.64 -2.75 19.46
C PRO A 54 18.73 -3.76 19.88
N LYS A 55 19.24 -4.53 18.91
CA LYS A 55 20.42 -5.37 19.15
C LYS A 55 21.55 -4.47 19.65
N LYS A 56 22.20 -4.87 20.76
CA LYS A 56 23.44 -4.22 21.21
C LYS A 56 24.43 -4.23 20.04
N ALA A 57 25.04 -3.06 19.79
CA ALA A 57 26.06 -2.87 18.76
C ALA A 57 27.29 -3.76 18.99
#